data_AF-B4GKV5-F1
#
_entry.id   AF-B4GKV5-F1
#
_cell.length_a   1.000
_cell.length_b   1.000
_cell.length_c   1.000
_cell.angle_alpha   90.00
_cell.angle_beta   90.00
_cell.angle_gamma   90.00
#
_symmetry.space_group_name_H-M   'P 1'
#
loop_
_entity.id
_entity.type
_entity.pdbx_description
1 polymer ?
#
loop_
_entity_poly.entity_id
_entity_poly.type
_entity_poly.pdbx_seq_one_letter_code
_entity_poly.pdbx_strand_id
1 'polypeptide(L)'
;MRYSLIVAVALAALSLGSAAPPQSQYAIIAQFFKYAEAIREVQLDNMLDITLEFVDQVVRSVPANNRGPGTETLQSYLDRGRVVRQTGSLKQKFDHVYGLQALFEGLQGQLNPESPEAQVIVVNLLGLLGVASDFAIEDGKFYNNFVEGSTLMKAKLSTSTVSSEQDLFSAIAGYTDSEFTQHEPLLERVLSFRNRY
;
A
#
# COMPACT_ATOMS: atom_id res chain seq x y z
N MET A 1 6.67 15.36 -2.08
CA MET A 1 8.13 15.66 -2.14
C MET A 1 8.98 14.86 -1.14
N ARG A 2 8.57 14.65 0.13
CA ARG A 2 9.39 13.87 1.09
C ARG A 2 9.60 12.40 0.70
N TYR A 3 8.58 11.74 0.16
CA TYR A 3 8.63 10.31 -0.18
C TYR A 3 9.50 10.00 -1.40
N SER A 4 9.49 10.86 -2.43
CA SER A 4 10.35 10.73 -3.61
C SER A 4 11.84 10.78 -3.25
N LEU A 5 12.20 11.52 -2.19
CA LEU A 5 13.58 11.60 -1.71
C LEU A 5 14.01 10.30 -1.02
N ILE A 6 13.12 9.66 -0.25
CA ILE A 6 13.41 8.40 0.45
C ILE A 6 13.59 7.25 -0.55
N VAL A 7 12.69 7.14 -1.53
CA VAL A 7 12.79 6.13 -2.60
C VAL A 7 14.05 6.33 -3.43
N ALA A 8 14.36 7.59 -3.81
CA ALA A 8 15.57 7.91 -4.56
C ALA A 8 16.86 7.62 -3.76
N VAL A 9 16.89 7.90 -2.45
CA VAL A 9 18.05 7.60 -1.59
C VAL A 9 18.23 6.09 -1.40
N ALA A 10 17.15 5.33 -1.28
CA ALA A 10 17.22 3.87 -1.18
C ALA A 10 17.66 3.21 -2.51
N LEU A 11 17.17 3.71 -3.66
CA LEU A 11 17.65 3.32 -4.98
C LEU A 11 19.14 3.70 -5.18
N ALA A 12 19.53 4.88 -4.73
CA ALA A 12 20.92 5.34 -4.77
C ALA A 12 21.82 4.42 -3.93
N ALA A 13 21.37 4.04 -2.74
CA ALA A 13 22.11 3.09 -1.88
C ALA A 13 22.20 1.69 -2.49
N LEU A 14 21.18 1.26 -3.26
CA LEU A 14 21.23 0.01 -4.03
C LEU A 14 22.14 0.10 -5.27
N SER A 15 22.37 1.29 -5.83
CA SER A 15 23.18 1.50 -7.04
C SER A 15 24.64 1.90 -6.77
N LEU A 16 24.97 2.48 -5.62
CA LEU A 16 26.34 2.86 -5.24
C LEU A 16 27.23 1.63 -5.01
N GLY A 17 27.95 1.22 -6.05
CA GLY A 17 28.81 0.03 -6.07
C GLY A 17 30.31 0.28 -6.20
N SER A 18 30.83 1.48 -5.97
CA SER A 18 32.22 1.81 -6.34
C SER A 18 33.15 2.29 -5.22
N ALA A 19 32.69 2.48 -3.97
CA ALA A 19 33.55 2.96 -2.88
C ALA A 19 33.29 2.35 -1.48
N ALA A 20 32.29 1.49 -1.31
CA ALA A 20 32.01 0.81 -0.04
C ALA A 20 32.72 -0.55 0.02
N PRO A 21 33.07 -1.06 1.22
CA PRO A 21 33.59 -2.42 1.38
C PRO A 21 32.65 -3.44 0.72
N PRO A 22 33.17 -4.55 0.14
CA PRO A 22 32.33 -5.52 -0.55
C PRO A 22 31.26 -6.06 0.40
N GLN A 23 30.01 -5.71 0.10
CA GLN A 23 28.84 -6.15 0.84
C GLN A 23 28.63 -7.65 0.55
N SER A 24 28.32 -8.46 1.57
CA SER A 24 28.01 -9.87 1.33
C SER A 24 26.76 -9.97 0.43
N GLN A 25 26.70 -11.00 -0.41
CA GLN A 25 25.56 -11.20 -1.30
C GLN A 25 24.22 -11.31 -0.55
N TYR A 26 24.23 -11.90 0.64
CA TYR A 26 23.08 -11.93 1.55
C TYR A 26 22.71 -10.54 2.09
N ALA A 27 23.70 -9.68 2.37
CA ALA A 27 23.43 -8.30 2.76
C ALA A 27 22.85 -7.46 1.61
N ILE A 28 23.10 -7.80 0.35
CA ILE A 28 22.44 -7.20 -0.81
C ILE A 28 20.95 -7.60 -0.84
N ILE A 29 20.64 -8.87 -0.60
CA ILE A 29 19.25 -9.37 -0.51
C ILE A 29 18.51 -8.71 0.68
N ALA A 30 19.15 -8.63 1.85
CA ALA A 30 18.59 -7.94 3.01
C ALA A 30 18.30 -6.45 2.72
N GLN A 31 19.16 -5.79 1.95
CA GLN A 31 18.93 -4.40 1.54
C GLN A 31 17.76 -4.26 0.57
N PHE A 32 17.57 -5.22 -0.35
CA PHE A 32 16.39 -5.26 -1.21
C PHE A 32 15.09 -5.37 -0.39
N PHE A 33 15.04 -6.21 0.65
CA PHE A 33 13.85 -6.29 1.50
C PHE A 33 13.56 -4.98 2.24
N LYS A 34 14.58 -4.32 2.79
CA LYS A 34 14.41 -2.99 3.40
C LYS A 34 13.89 -1.95 2.41
N TYR A 35 14.39 -2.01 1.18
CA TYR A 35 13.89 -1.17 0.10
C TYR A 35 12.42 -1.46 -0.23
N ALA A 36 12.06 -2.74 -0.42
CA ALA A 36 10.69 -3.17 -0.69
C ALA A 36 9.71 -2.74 0.41
N GLU A 37 10.10 -2.86 1.68
CA GLU A 37 9.31 -2.38 2.81
C GLU A 37 9.15 -0.85 2.79
N ALA A 38 10.20 -0.10 2.48
CA ALA A 38 10.13 1.35 2.39
C ALA A 38 9.19 1.82 1.28
N ILE A 39 9.26 1.23 0.08
CA ILE A 39 8.33 1.59 -1.00
C ILE A 39 6.90 1.14 -0.71
N ARG A 40 6.71 0.02 0.03
CA ARG A 40 5.38 -0.43 0.49
C ARG A 40 4.81 0.56 1.51
N GLU A 41 5.63 1.10 2.40
CA GLU A 41 5.21 2.13 3.34
C GLU A 41 4.71 3.38 2.62
N VAL A 42 5.44 3.83 1.59
CA VAL A 42 5.02 4.97 0.76
C VAL A 42 3.69 4.70 0.07
N GLN A 43 3.53 3.53 -0.54
CA GLN A 43 2.29 3.13 -1.19
C GLN A 43 1.11 3.20 -0.21
N LEU A 44 1.24 2.56 0.95
CA LEU A 44 0.17 2.51 1.95
C LEU A 44 -0.11 3.88 2.58
N ASP A 45 0.89 4.73 2.77
CA ASP A 45 0.69 6.12 3.21
C ASP A 45 -0.15 6.90 2.19
N ASN A 46 0.16 6.79 0.90
CA ASN A 46 -0.57 7.48 -0.16
C ASN A 46 -2.01 6.95 -0.27
N MET A 47 -2.21 5.63 -0.26
CA MET A 47 -3.54 5.01 -0.29
C MET A 47 -4.37 5.37 0.95
N LEU A 48 -3.72 5.52 2.12
CA LEU A 48 -4.38 5.99 3.33
C LEU A 48 -4.80 7.45 3.20
N ASP A 49 -3.94 8.33 2.67
CA ASP A 49 -4.31 9.73 2.44
C ASP A 49 -5.51 9.85 1.47
N ILE A 50 -5.52 9.08 0.37
CA ILE A 50 -6.65 8.99 -0.57
C ILE A 50 -7.93 8.52 0.15
N THR A 51 -7.83 7.46 0.94
CA THR A 51 -8.95 6.91 1.73
C THR A 51 -9.54 7.97 2.66
N LEU A 52 -8.70 8.67 3.41
CA LEU A 52 -9.15 9.65 4.39
C LEU A 52 -9.73 10.89 3.72
N GLU A 53 -9.15 11.34 2.60
CA GLU A 53 -9.71 12.44 1.83
C GLU A 53 -11.10 12.09 1.30
N PHE A 54 -11.27 10.90 0.72
CA PHE A 54 -12.56 10.46 0.23
C PHE A 54 -13.62 10.40 1.33
N VAL A 55 -13.32 9.75 2.46
CA VAL A 55 -14.29 9.64 3.56
C VAL A 55 -14.61 11.01 4.16
N ASP A 56 -13.64 11.93 4.26
CA ASP A 56 -13.88 13.31 4.74
C ASP A 56 -14.78 14.08 3.77
N GLN A 57 -14.61 13.90 2.46
CA GLN A 57 -15.52 14.46 1.46
C GLN A 57 -16.96 13.94 1.63
N VAL A 58 -17.14 12.63 1.88
CA VAL A 58 -18.48 12.05 2.15
C VAL A 58 -19.09 12.63 3.42
N VAL A 59 -18.33 12.75 4.51
CA VAL A 59 -18.83 13.34 5.76
C VAL A 59 -19.24 14.80 5.57
N ARG A 60 -18.45 15.57 4.81
CA ARG A 60 -18.72 16.99 4.54
C ARG A 60 -19.87 17.21 3.57
N SER A 61 -20.18 16.25 2.71
CA SER A 61 -21.31 16.37 1.79
C SER A 61 -22.66 16.24 2.48
N VAL A 62 -22.73 15.58 3.66
CA VAL A 62 -23.95 15.50 4.47
C VAL A 62 -24.19 16.83 5.22
N PRO A 63 -25.31 17.53 4.94
CA PRO A 63 -25.66 18.76 5.64
C PRO A 63 -25.74 18.55 7.15
N ALA A 64 -25.26 19.52 7.94
CA ALA A 64 -25.13 19.37 9.40
C ALA A 64 -26.47 19.00 10.10
N ASN A 65 -27.59 19.52 9.62
CA ASN A 65 -28.93 19.23 10.12
C ASN A 65 -29.48 17.85 9.70
N ASN A 66 -28.81 17.17 8.76
CA ASN A 66 -29.17 15.86 8.25
C ASN A 66 -28.21 14.77 8.71
N ARG A 67 -27.20 15.09 9.53
CA ARG A 67 -26.23 14.10 10.02
C ARG A 67 -26.88 13.17 11.05
N GLY A 68 -26.51 11.91 10.98
CA GLY A 68 -26.97 10.86 11.86
C GLY A 68 -25.93 9.74 12.02
N PRO A 69 -26.38 8.51 12.35
CA PRO A 69 -25.48 7.40 12.67
C PRO A 69 -24.50 7.02 11.56
N GLY A 70 -24.87 7.22 10.28
CA GLY A 70 -23.99 6.92 9.16
C GLY A 70 -22.80 7.87 9.10
N THR A 71 -23.06 9.16 9.26
CA THR A 71 -22.05 10.21 9.31
C THR A 71 -21.14 10.02 10.54
N GLU A 72 -21.70 9.64 11.69
CA GLU A 72 -20.92 9.32 12.90
C GLU A 72 -19.97 8.13 12.68
N THR A 73 -20.43 7.10 11.96
CA THR A 73 -19.62 5.93 11.61
C THR A 73 -18.47 6.30 10.68
N LEU A 74 -18.73 7.10 9.65
CA LEU A 74 -17.71 7.63 8.74
C LEU A 74 -16.71 8.53 9.49
N GLN A 75 -17.19 9.41 10.38
CA GLN A 75 -16.34 10.26 11.21
C GLN A 75 -15.44 9.44 12.13
N SER A 76 -15.99 8.40 12.76
CA SER A 76 -15.21 7.48 13.61
C SER A 76 -14.15 6.73 12.82
N TYR A 77 -14.44 6.37 11.56
CA TYR A 77 -13.46 5.76 10.66
C TYR A 77 -12.32 6.75 10.34
N LEU A 78 -12.64 8.01 10.01
CA LEU A 78 -11.64 9.08 9.78
C LEU A 78 -10.74 9.28 10.99
N ASP A 79 -11.30 9.34 12.19
CA ASP A 79 -10.52 9.62 13.39
C ASP A 79 -9.55 8.48 13.70
N ARG A 80 -9.97 7.22 13.53
CA ARG A 80 -9.06 6.07 13.59
C ARG A 80 -7.98 6.15 12.52
N GLY A 81 -8.37 6.50 11.30
CA GLY A 81 -7.45 6.61 10.17
C GLY A 81 -6.37 7.67 10.36
N ARG A 82 -6.71 8.82 10.96
CA ARG A 82 -5.75 9.87 11.33
C ARG A 82 -4.71 9.38 12.34
N VAL A 83 -5.13 8.54 13.30
CA VAL A 83 -4.20 7.91 14.26
C VAL A 83 -3.30 6.89 13.55
N VAL A 84 -3.89 6.02 12.72
CA VAL A 84 -3.13 5.03 11.91
C VAL A 84 -2.11 5.72 11.00
N ARG A 85 -2.47 6.86 10.43
CA ARG A 85 -1.58 7.64 9.56
C ARG A 85 -0.33 8.16 10.28
N GLN A 86 -0.47 8.55 11.54
CA GLN A 86 0.59 9.15 12.33
C GLN A 86 1.49 8.11 13.01
N THR A 87 0.90 7.04 13.56
CA THR A 87 1.62 6.10 14.44
C THR A 87 1.36 4.63 14.09
N GLY A 88 0.59 4.35 13.06
CA GLY A 88 0.21 2.99 12.68
C GLY A 88 1.36 2.21 12.04
N SER A 89 1.41 0.92 12.34
CA SER A 89 2.23 -0.06 11.62
C SER A 89 1.75 -0.24 10.17
N LEU A 90 2.61 -0.79 9.31
CA LEU A 90 2.24 -1.18 7.94
C LEU A 90 0.97 -2.02 7.89
N LYS A 91 0.82 -2.99 8.80
CA LYS A 91 -0.38 -3.82 8.90
C LYS A 91 -1.62 -2.99 9.21
N GLN A 92 -1.53 -2.07 10.17
CA GLN A 92 -2.67 -1.19 10.49
C GLN A 92 -3.04 -0.26 9.34
N LYS A 93 -2.06 0.25 8.59
CA LYS A 93 -2.30 1.06 7.38
C LYS A 93 -3.02 0.23 6.32
N PHE A 94 -2.53 -0.98 6.06
CA PHE A 94 -3.14 -1.94 5.14
C PHE A 94 -4.59 -2.26 5.55
N ASP A 95 -4.79 -2.73 6.79
CA ASP A 95 -6.12 -3.10 7.31
C ASP A 95 -7.11 -1.92 7.22
N HIS A 96 -6.64 -0.69 7.44
CA HIS A 96 -7.48 0.50 7.32
C HIS A 96 -7.88 0.75 5.86
N VAL A 97 -6.91 0.83 4.94
CA VAL A 97 -7.11 1.08 3.51
C VAL A 97 -8.06 0.05 2.88
N TYR A 98 -7.80 -1.24 3.11
CA TYR A 98 -8.63 -2.31 2.54
C TYR A 98 -9.95 -2.53 3.32
N GLY A 99 -10.07 -1.94 4.51
CA GLY A 99 -11.33 -1.88 5.27
C GLY A 99 -12.36 -0.89 4.72
N LEU A 100 -12.01 -0.05 3.73
CA LEU A 100 -12.89 0.96 3.15
C LEU A 100 -14.15 0.34 2.51
N GLN A 101 -14.00 -0.77 1.80
CA GLN A 101 -15.14 -1.45 1.17
C GLN A 101 -16.12 -1.96 2.25
N ALA A 102 -15.61 -2.66 3.26
CA ALA A 102 -16.42 -3.18 4.36
C ALA A 102 -17.13 -2.07 5.16
N LEU A 103 -16.50 -0.89 5.30
CA LEU A 103 -17.14 0.28 5.90
C LEU A 103 -18.42 0.67 5.15
N PHE A 104 -18.35 0.80 3.82
CA PHE A 104 -19.49 1.22 3.02
C PHE A 104 -20.57 0.13 2.86
N GLU A 105 -20.17 -1.14 2.78
CA GLU A 105 -21.11 -2.28 2.83
C GLU A 105 -21.87 -2.31 4.17
N GLY A 106 -21.16 -2.07 5.29
CA GLY A 106 -21.76 -1.98 6.62
C GLY A 106 -22.74 -0.82 6.75
N LEU A 107 -22.42 0.34 6.17
CA LEU A 107 -23.30 1.52 6.14
C LEU A 107 -24.59 1.26 5.36
N GLN A 108 -24.53 0.58 4.22
CA GLN A 108 -25.73 0.21 3.46
C GLN A 108 -26.72 -0.62 4.27
N GLY A 109 -26.23 -1.51 5.15
CA GLY A 109 -27.07 -2.33 6.02
C GLY A 109 -27.67 -1.59 7.22
N GLN A 110 -27.15 -0.41 7.57
CA GLN A 110 -27.53 0.34 8.79
C GLN A 110 -28.34 1.61 8.53
N LEU A 111 -28.26 2.15 7.31
CA LEU A 111 -28.91 3.39 6.93
C LEU A 111 -30.39 3.19 6.58
N ASN A 112 -31.27 4.07 7.07
CA ASN A 112 -32.64 4.16 6.56
C ASN A 112 -32.59 4.74 5.13
N PRO A 113 -32.98 4.00 4.07
CA PRO A 113 -32.85 4.44 2.69
C PRO A 113 -33.65 5.71 2.36
N GLU A 114 -34.70 6.00 3.13
CA GLU A 114 -35.54 7.19 2.93
C GLU A 114 -34.97 8.44 3.63
N SER A 115 -33.91 8.28 4.44
CA SER A 115 -33.31 9.41 5.15
C SER A 115 -32.50 10.31 4.20
N PRO A 116 -32.53 11.64 4.42
CA PRO A 116 -31.67 12.58 3.69
C PRO A 116 -30.17 12.27 3.83
N GLU A 117 -29.76 11.72 4.98
CA GLU A 117 -28.39 11.23 5.21
C GLU A 117 -28.00 10.13 4.21
N ALA A 118 -28.83 9.08 4.13
CA ALA A 118 -28.56 7.93 3.28
C ALA A 118 -28.51 8.31 1.80
N GLN A 119 -29.41 9.19 1.36
CA GLN A 119 -29.41 9.67 -0.03
C GLN A 119 -28.09 10.35 -0.41
N VAL A 120 -27.56 11.19 0.48
CA VAL A 120 -26.27 11.86 0.24
C VAL A 120 -25.12 10.86 0.25
N ILE A 121 -25.05 9.97 1.25
CA ILE A 121 -23.96 8.97 1.35
C ILE A 121 -23.97 8.05 0.13
N VAL A 122 -25.13 7.55 -0.29
CA VAL A 122 -25.28 6.64 -1.43
C VAL A 122 -24.84 7.30 -2.74
N VAL A 123 -25.19 8.56 -2.97
CA VAL A 123 -24.75 9.31 -4.17
C VAL A 123 -23.23 9.40 -4.25
N ASN A 124 -22.55 9.52 -3.10
CA ASN A 124 -21.09 9.61 -3.04
C ASN A 124 -20.38 8.24 -3.22
N LEU A 125 -21.10 7.11 -3.18
CA LEU A 125 -20.50 5.78 -3.41
C LEU A 125 -19.87 5.63 -4.80
N LEU A 126 -20.36 6.36 -5.80
CA LEU A 126 -19.73 6.37 -7.13
C LEU A 126 -18.28 6.87 -7.08
N GLY A 127 -17.93 7.69 -6.07
CA GLY A 127 -16.56 8.14 -5.84
C GLY A 127 -15.59 7.00 -5.45
N LEU A 128 -16.09 5.85 -5.00
CA LEU A 128 -15.24 4.67 -4.75
C LEU A 128 -14.57 4.15 -6.03
N LEU A 129 -15.17 4.38 -7.21
CA LEU A 129 -14.51 4.07 -8.48
C LEU A 129 -13.27 4.93 -8.71
N GLY A 130 -13.33 6.19 -8.29
CA GLY A 130 -12.16 7.10 -8.29
C GLY A 130 -11.08 6.61 -7.35
N VAL A 131 -11.45 6.26 -6.11
CA VAL A 131 -10.52 5.69 -5.12
C VAL A 131 -9.86 4.41 -5.65
N ALA A 132 -10.62 3.51 -6.27
CA ALA A 132 -10.08 2.28 -6.87
C ALA A 132 -9.10 2.57 -8.01
N SER A 133 -9.38 3.58 -8.84
CA SER A 133 -8.46 4.05 -9.88
C SER A 133 -7.16 4.60 -9.28
N ASP A 134 -7.25 5.42 -8.22
CA ASP A 134 -6.06 5.97 -7.56
C ASP A 134 -5.24 4.88 -6.86
N PHE A 135 -5.89 3.86 -6.29
CA PHE A 135 -5.21 2.69 -5.74
C PHE A 135 -4.45 1.90 -6.80
N ALA A 136 -5.03 1.71 -8.00
CA ALA A 136 -4.36 1.07 -9.12
C ALA A 136 -3.12 1.87 -9.58
N ILE A 137 -3.19 3.20 -9.52
CA ILE A 137 -2.04 4.08 -9.82
C ILE A 137 -0.93 3.89 -8.78
N GLU A 138 -1.26 3.89 -7.48
CA GLU A 138 -0.26 3.68 -6.42
C GLU A 138 0.36 2.29 -6.47
N ASP A 139 -0.43 1.27 -6.80
CA ASP A 139 0.09 -0.08 -7.02
C ASP A 139 1.03 -0.16 -8.24
N GLY A 140 0.67 0.46 -9.35
CA GLY A 140 1.56 0.54 -10.52
C GLY A 140 2.91 1.20 -10.19
N LYS A 141 2.91 2.24 -9.34
CA LYS A 141 4.15 2.86 -8.85
C LYS A 141 4.96 1.90 -7.99
N PHE A 142 4.32 1.20 -7.05
CA PHE A 142 4.98 0.20 -6.22
C PHE A 142 5.57 -0.93 -7.07
N TYR A 143 4.77 -1.51 -7.97
CA TYR A 143 5.17 -2.61 -8.86
C TYR A 143 6.42 -2.24 -9.67
N ASN A 144 6.41 -1.08 -10.34
CA ASN A 144 7.55 -0.64 -11.15
C ASN A 144 8.84 -0.48 -10.31
N ASN A 145 8.72 0.15 -9.13
CA ASN A 145 9.82 0.33 -8.20
C ASN A 145 10.35 -1.02 -7.66
N PHE A 146 9.46 -1.97 -7.40
CA PHE A 146 9.80 -3.30 -6.93
C PHE A 146 10.53 -4.11 -8.01
N VAL A 147 10.03 -4.09 -9.26
CA VAL A 147 10.65 -4.75 -10.42
C VAL A 147 12.05 -4.20 -10.64
N GLU A 148 12.23 -2.88 -10.64
CA GLU A 148 13.54 -2.24 -10.77
C GLU A 148 14.49 -2.67 -9.64
N GLY A 149 14.04 -2.58 -8.39
CA GLY A 149 14.85 -2.98 -7.23
C GLY A 149 15.26 -4.45 -7.27
N SER A 150 14.35 -5.34 -7.68
CA SER A 150 14.62 -6.78 -7.79
C SER A 150 15.61 -7.10 -8.91
N THR A 151 15.53 -6.36 -10.02
CA THR A 151 16.46 -6.46 -11.16
C THR A 151 17.87 -6.02 -10.75
N LEU A 152 17.97 -4.87 -10.08
CA LEU A 152 19.25 -4.35 -9.56
C LEU A 152 19.86 -5.28 -8.53
N MET A 153 19.06 -5.83 -7.62
CA MET A 153 19.51 -6.85 -6.66
C MET A 153 20.08 -8.06 -7.40
N LYS A 154 19.31 -8.67 -8.32
CA LYS A 154 19.71 -9.87 -9.04
C LYS A 154 21.00 -9.67 -9.84
N ALA A 155 21.19 -8.51 -10.47
CA ALA A 155 22.39 -8.18 -11.25
C ALA A 155 23.68 -8.13 -10.41
N LYS A 156 23.58 -7.95 -9.09
CA LYS A 156 24.72 -7.89 -8.17
C LYS A 156 25.09 -9.23 -7.53
N LEU A 157 24.31 -10.28 -7.78
CA LEU A 157 24.53 -11.60 -7.21
C LEU A 157 25.24 -12.52 -8.19
N SER A 158 26.02 -13.47 -7.68
CA SER A 158 26.57 -14.54 -8.50
C SER A 158 25.48 -15.55 -8.85
N THR A 159 25.68 -16.25 -9.97
CA THR A 159 24.79 -17.34 -10.39
C THR A 159 24.60 -18.40 -9.31
N SER A 160 25.66 -18.72 -8.56
CA SER A 160 25.60 -19.66 -7.44
C SER A 160 24.65 -19.21 -6.33
N THR A 161 24.63 -17.93 -5.98
CA THR A 161 23.72 -17.39 -4.96
C THR A 161 22.28 -17.31 -5.48
N VAL A 162 22.10 -16.95 -6.75
CA VAL A 162 20.76 -17.00 -7.37
C VAL A 162 20.21 -18.43 -7.36
N SER A 163 21.05 -19.43 -7.62
CA SER A 163 20.65 -20.85 -7.55
C SER A 163 20.39 -21.31 -6.12
N SER A 164 21.17 -20.88 -5.11
CA SER A 164 20.90 -21.27 -3.72
C SER A 164 19.62 -20.64 -3.17
N GLU A 165 19.24 -19.46 -3.66
CA GLU A 165 18.03 -18.74 -3.27
C GLU A 165 16.88 -18.89 -4.29
N GLN A 166 16.83 -20.03 -4.99
CA GLN A 166 15.87 -20.27 -6.08
C GLN A 166 14.41 -20.01 -5.67
N ASP A 167 14.01 -20.38 -4.46
CA ASP A 167 12.65 -20.17 -3.97
C ASP A 167 12.28 -18.68 -3.89
N LEU A 168 13.22 -17.83 -3.46
CA LEU A 168 13.03 -16.38 -3.42
C LEU A 168 12.87 -15.84 -4.84
N PHE A 169 13.79 -16.21 -5.74
CA PHE A 169 13.73 -15.73 -7.12
C PHE A 169 12.52 -16.24 -7.88
N SER A 170 12.01 -17.42 -7.55
CA SER A 170 10.75 -17.95 -8.08
C SER A 170 9.55 -17.18 -7.55
N ALA A 171 9.56 -16.78 -6.27
CA ALA A 171 8.51 -15.93 -5.71
C ALA A 171 8.53 -14.52 -6.33
N ILE A 172 9.71 -13.93 -6.51
CA ILE A 172 9.87 -12.64 -7.18
C ILE A 172 9.35 -12.73 -8.61
N ALA A 173 9.77 -13.73 -9.39
CA ALA A 173 9.28 -13.94 -10.75
C ALA A 173 7.76 -14.12 -10.79
N GLY A 174 7.21 -14.93 -9.86
CA GLY A 174 5.78 -15.12 -9.72
C GLY A 174 5.02 -13.82 -9.49
N TYR A 175 5.55 -12.90 -8.67
CA TYR A 175 4.99 -11.57 -8.49
C TYR A 175 5.14 -10.70 -9.74
N THR A 176 6.33 -10.63 -10.35
CA THR A 176 6.59 -9.73 -11.49
C THR A 176 5.84 -10.13 -12.75
N ASP A 177 5.55 -11.42 -12.93
CA ASP A 177 4.86 -11.96 -14.10
C ASP A 177 3.35 -12.05 -13.91
N SER A 178 2.83 -11.61 -12.74
CA SER A 178 1.41 -11.73 -12.39
C SER A 178 0.55 -10.55 -12.84
N GLU A 179 -0.75 -10.80 -12.88
CA GLU A 179 -1.76 -9.77 -13.09
C GLU A 179 -2.01 -8.97 -11.79
N PHE A 180 -2.45 -7.72 -11.95
CA PHE A 180 -2.72 -6.79 -10.84
C PHE A 180 -3.55 -7.41 -9.69
N THR A 181 -4.56 -8.23 -10.01
CA THR A 181 -5.45 -8.87 -9.03
C THR A 181 -4.74 -9.88 -8.12
N GLN A 182 -3.53 -10.30 -8.47
CA GLN A 182 -2.74 -11.30 -7.73
C GLN A 182 -1.57 -10.66 -6.97
N HIS A 183 -1.33 -9.36 -7.14
CA HIS A 183 -0.15 -8.68 -6.60
C HIS A 183 -0.02 -8.83 -5.08
N GLU A 184 -1.09 -8.62 -4.32
CA GLU A 184 -1.02 -8.65 -2.85
C GLU A 184 -0.58 -10.03 -2.28
N PRO A 185 -1.28 -11.15 -2.57
CA PRO A 185 -0.88 -12.45 -2.02
C PRO A 185 0.50 -12.90 -2.51
N LEU A 186 0.91 -12.50 -3.71
CA LEU A 186 2.24 -12.81 -4.23
C LEU A 186 3.33 -11.96 -3.59
N LEU A 187 3.05 -10.69 -3.30
CA LEU A 187 3.93 -9.81 -2.55
C LEU A 187 4.14 -10.33 -1.12
N GLU A 188 3.08 -10.75 -0.42
CA GLU A 188 3.19 -11.37 0.90
C GLU A 188 4.09 -12.61 0.87
N ARG A 189 3.95 -13.43 -0.17
CA ARG A 189 4.84 -14.59 -0.38
C ARG A 189 6.28 -14.15 -0.51
N VAL A 190 6.60 -13.12 -1.29
CA VAL A 190 7.99 -12.61 -1.40
C VAL A 190 8.49 -12.09 -0.06
N LEU A 191 7.70 -11.27 0.64
CA LEU A 191 8.08 -10.67 1.91
C LEU A 191 8.28 -11.72 3.03
N SER A 192 7.69 -12.91 2.91
CA SER A 192 7.92 -14.02 3.86
C SER A 192 9.39 -14.48 3.93
N PHE A 193 10.18 -14.21 2.89
CA PHE A 193 11.60 -14.56 2.84
C PHE A 193 12.50 -13.59 3.61
N ARG A 194 12.00 -12.40 4.00
CA ARG A 194 12.82 -11.32 4.55
C ARG A 194 13.64 -11.74 5.78
N ASN A 195 13.07 -12.59 6.64
CA ASN A 195 13.69 -12.99 7.91
C ASN A 195 14.84 -14.01 7.73
N ARG A 196 15.13 -14.43 6.49
CA ARG A 196 16.24 -15.34 6.18
C ARG A 196 17.58 -14.61 6.03
N TYR A 197 17.56 -13.27 5.92
CA TYR A 197 18.71 -12.41 5.62
C TYR A 197 18.82 -11.27 6.63
#